data_AF-A0A3M6HWA3-F1
#
_entry.id   AF-A0A3M6HWA3-F1
#
_cell.length_a   1.000
_cell.length_b   1.000
_cell.length_c   1.000
_cell.angle_alpha   90.00
_cell.angle_beta   90.00
_cell.angle_gamma   90.00
#
_symmetry.space_group_name_H-M   'P 1'
#
loop_
_entity.id
_entity.type
_entity.pdbx_description
1 polymer ?
#
loop_
_entity_poly.entity_id
_entity_poly.type
_entity_poly.pdbx_seq_one_letter_code
_entity_poly.pdbx_strand_id
1 'polypeptide(L)'
;MPDGPRGSQRQAAYRDRGVHRRRNNRHLQRKLWPAQCQCRTNRQTAARITPQSVAMSHNESAMSSVSRRKAYRAAILHSIADPAEVAVEASYEYFADGLLQVENGKIISVGPAADLLDSLDSDVELIEYPDALITPGFIDTHIHLPQTGMIGAYGEQLLDWLNTYTFPCESQFADPEHSAQVADIFIKELLRNGTTTALVFGSVHKESVEAFFNAAQALDLRMIAGKVMMDRNAPDYLVDTPESGYADSKALIERWHGKGRLSYAVTPRFAPTSSPEQLSLAGQLLTEHPGLYLQTHISENLQEIEWVKAL
;
A
#
# COMPACT_ATOMS: atom_id res chain seq x y z
N MET A 1 51.39 -35.07 -22.51
CA MET A 1 52.69 -35.07 -21.81
C MET A 1 53.60 -34.08 -22.52
N PRO A 2 54.02 -32.97 -21.90
CA PRO A 2 53.57 -32.38 -20.61
C PRO A 2 52.70 -31.12 -20.84
N ASP A 3 51.64 -30.87 -20.06
CA ASP A 3 51.60 -30.29 -18.69
C ASP A 3 51.98 -28.80 -18.69
N GLY A 4 51.22 -27.82 -18.21
CA GLY A 4 50.02 -27.72 -17.39
C GLY A 4 49.76 -26.21 -17.11
N PRO A 5 48.62 -25.82 -16.50
CA PRO A 5 47.99 -24.52 -16.70
C PRO A 5 48.31 -23.46 -15.62
N ARG A 6 48.24 -22.17 -15.99
CA ARG A 6 48.22 -21.04 -15.04
C ARG A 6 46.81 -20.82 -14.48
N GLY A 7 46.48 -21.48 -13.36
CA GLY A 7 45.38 -21.11 -12.47
C GLY A 7 45.76 -19.90 -11.62
N SER A 8 44.94 -18.84 -11.60
CA SER A 8 43.84 -18.62 -10.64
C SER A 8 44.31 -18.01 -9.31
N GLN A 9 44.01 -16.71 -9.19
CA GLN A 9 43.33 -16.10 -8.06
C GLN A 9 43.93 -16.26 -6.67
N ARG A 10 44.52 -15.14 -6.23
CA ARG A 10 44.80 -14.77 -4.84
C ARG A 10 43.53 -14.87 -3.99
N GLN A 11 43.30 -16.00 -3.34
CA GLN A 11 42.50 -16.11 -2.12
C GLN A 11 43.43 -16.01 -0.92
N ALA A 12 43.70 -14.80 -0.44
CA ALA A 12 44.18 -14.53 0.90
C ALA A 12 44.29 -13.01 1.10
N ALA A 13 43.20 -12.39 1.58
CA ALA A 13 43.19 -11.16 2.39
C ALA A 13 41.81 -10.49 2.29
N TYR A 14 40.81 -11.01 3.00
CA TYR A 14 39.70 -10.21 3.53
C TYR A 14 38.93 -11.06 4.55
N ARG A 15 39.63 -11.45 5.62
CA ARG A 15 39.00 -11.78 6.89
C ARG A 15 39.50 -10.75 7.89
N ASP A 16 38.57 -10.28 8.70
CA ASP A 16 38.80 -9.51 9.92
C ASP A 16 38.80 -7.98 9.81
N ARG A 17 37.60 -7.40 9.64
CA ARG A 17 37.17 -6.14 10.28
C ARG A 17 35.65 -6.13 10.45
N GLY A 18 35.17 -6.66 11.56
CA GLY A 18 33.74 -6.73 11.87
C GLY A 18 33.45 -6.66 13.35
N VAL A 19 33.89 -5.61 14.05
CA VAL A 19 33.43 -5.30 15.42
C VAL A 19 33.34 -3.78 15.63
N HIS A 20 32.21 -3.36 16.19
CA HIS A 20 31.86 -2.01 16.69
C HIS A 20 31.26 -0.98 15.72
N ARG A 21 29.92 -0.97 15.64
CA ARG A 21 29.07 0.17 16.07
C ARG A 21 27.58 -0.24 16.06
N ARG A 22 27.15 -0.96 17.10
CA ARG A 22 25.74 -1.00 17.51
C ARG A 22 25.54 0.09 18.56
N ARG A 23 24.91 1.21 18.20
CA ARG A 23 24.24 2.09 19.18
C ARG A 23 23.22 2.99 18.49
N ASN A 24 22.03 2.97 19.08
CA ASN A 24 20.95 3.95 19.01
C ASN A 24 20.01 3.95 17.79
N ASN A 25 19.14 2.94 17.72
CA ASN A 25 17.81 3.06 17.07
C ASN A 25 16.64 3.11 18.09
N ARG A 26 16.95 3.16 19.41
CA ARG A 26 15.93 3.13 20.49
C ARG A 26 15.16 4.44 20.70
N HIS A 27 15.59 5.56 20.12
CA HIS A 27 14.97 6.87 20.37
C HIS A 27 14.01 7.35 19.27
N LEU A 28 14.03 6.76 18.07
CA LEU A 28 13.10 7.14 17.00
C LEU A 28 11.75 6.42 17.10
N GLN A 29 11.71 5.15 17.52
CA GLN A 29 10.45 4.41 17.67
C GLN A 29 9.56 4.91 18.82
N ARG A 30 10.13 5.54 19.86
CA ARG A 30 9.37 6.06 21.02
C ARG A 30 8.65 7.39 20.77
N LYS A 31 8.96 8.11 19.69
CA LYS A 31 8.35 9.42 19.40
C LYS A 31 7.12 9.34 18.51
N LEU A 32 6.95 8.26 17.75
CA LEU A 32 5.82 8.05 16.84
C LEU A 32 4.73 7.16 17.43
N TRP A 33 4.97 6.57 18.60
CA TRP A 33 4.07 5.63 19.23
C TRP A 33 4.02 5.91 20.74
N PRO A 34 2.94 6.49 21.28
CA PRO A 34 2.70 6.47 22.71
C PRO A 34 2.80 5.02 23.19
N ALA A 35 3.41 4.78 24.34
CA ALA A 35 3.65 3.45 24.91
C ALA A 35 2.37 2.69 25.33
N GLN A 36 1.23 2.93 24.65
CA GLN A 36 -0.09 2.41 24.96
C GLN A 36 -0.58 1.31 24.01
N CYS A 37 -0.02 1.08 22.81
CA CYS A 37 -0.23 -0.21 22.12
C CYS A 37 0.80 -1.25 22.56
N GLN A 38 0.89 -1.46 23.87
CA GLN A 38 1.09 -2.81 24.36
C GLN A 38 -0.32 -3.35 24.55
N CYS A 39 -0.71 -4.37 23.78
CA CYS A 39 -1.97 -5.09 23.99
C CYS A 39 -2.03 -5.65 25.42
N ARG A 40 -2.48 -4.81 26.35
CA ARG A 40 -2.94 -5.19 27.68
C ARG A 40 -4.39 -4.77 27.75
N THR A 41 -5.23 -5.79 27.80
CA THR A 41 -6.66 -5.68 28.07
C THR A 41 -6.88 -4.80 29.30
N ASN A 42 -7.49 -3.63 29.11
CA ASN A 42 -8.10 -2.92 30.22
C ASN A 42 -9.35 -2.18 29.77
N ARG A 43 -10.48 -2.69 30.26
CA ARG A 43 -11.78 -2.00 30.25
C ARG A 43 -11.65 -0.72 31.07
N GLN A 44 -12.00 0.44 30.51
CA GLN A 44 -12.44 1.60 31.29
C GLN A 44 -13.28 2.58 30.45
N THR A 45 -14.58 2.59 30.78
CA THR A 45 -15.55 3.70 30.81
C THR A 45 -15.45 4.84 29.79
N ALA A 46 -16.43 4.88 28.87
CA ALA A 46 -16.72 5.99 27.98
C ALA A 46 -17.41 7.17 28.70
N ALA A 47 -16.87 8.37 28.54
CA ALA A 47 -17.58 9.63 28.82
C ALA A 47 -18.22 10.15 27.52
N ARG A 48 -19.51 10.49 27.59
CA ARG A 48 -20.30 11.01 26.46
C ARG A 48 -19.88 12.43 26.10
N ILE A 49 -19.60 12.69 24.83
CA ILE A 49 -19.54 14.01 24.23
C ILE A 49 -20.58 14.06 23.10
N THR A 50 -21.54 14.98 23.22
CA THR A 50 -22.57 15.25 22.19
C THR A 50 -22.01 16.14 21.07
N PRO A 51 -22.27 15.86 19.78
CA PRO A 51 -21.88 16.76 18.70
C PRO A 51 -22.90 17.89 18.53
N GLN A 52 -22.42 19.13 18.38
CA GLN A 52 -23.21 20.26 17.87
C GLN A 52 -23.16 20.26 16.33
N SER A 53 -24.33 20.43 15.70
CA SER A 53 -24.48 20.54 14.25
C SER A 53 -24.06 21.91 13.74
N VAL A 54 -23.15 21.95 12.77
CA VAL A 54 -22.88 23.17 11.97
C VAL A 54 -23.36 22.92 10.55
N ALA A 55 -24.39 23.66 10.14
CA ALA A 55 -24.91 23.64 8.78
C ALA A 55 -23.93 24.38 7.85
N MET A 56 -23.48 23.71 6.78
CA MET A 56 -22.70 24.33 5.71
C MET A 56 -23.64 24.74 4.57
N SER A 57 -23.74 26.05 4.33
CA SER A 57 -24.38 26.61 3.14
C SER A 57 -23.37 26.60 1.99
N HIS A 58 -23.65 25.83 0.94
CA HIS A 58 -22.86 25.86 -0.30
C HIS A 58 -23.22 27.11 -1.11
N ASN A 59 -22.22 27.96 -1.35
CA ASN A 59 -22.29 29.05 -2.32
C ASN A 59 -21.28 28.72 -3.43
N GLU A 60 -21.74 28.14 -4.53
CA GLU A 60 -20.94 27.88 -5.72
C GLU A 60 -20.69 29.19 -6.47
N SER A 61 -19.54 29.82 -6.22
CA SER A 61 -19.00 30.85 -7.12
C SER A 61 -17.95 30.21 -8.03
N ALA A 62 -18.16 30.31 -9.34
CA ALA A 62 -17.30 29.84 -10.40
C ALA A 62 -15.83 30.27 -10.20
N MET A 63 -14.96 29.33 -9.84
CA MET A 63 -13.52 29.49 -9.93
C MET A 63 -13.09 29.21 -11.37
N SER A 64 -12.56 30.25 -12.02
CA SER A 64 -11.77 30.15 -13.24
C SER A 64 -10.70 29.06 -13.08
N SER A 65 -10.76 28.01 -13.90
CA SER A 65 -9.80 26.91 -13.90
C SER A 65 -8.47 27.37 -14.49
N VAL A 66 -7.63 28.02 -13.69
CA VAL A 66 -6.23 28.26 -14.06
C VAL A 66 -5.57 26.88 -14.20
N SER A 67 -5.19 26.51 -15.43
CA SER A 67 -4.42 25.28 -15.68
C SER A 67 -3.14 25.36 -14.85
N ARG A 68 -2.96 24.44 -13.90
CA ARG A 68 -1.81 24.45 -13.01
C ARG A 68 -0.67 23.64 -13.64
N ARG A 69 -0.14 24.17 -14.74
CA ARG A 69 1.03 23.60 -15.42
C ARG A 69 2.28 23.84 -14.57
N LYS A 70 3.10 22.80 -14.40
CA LYS A 70 4.37 22.84 -13.67
C LYS A 70 5.44 22.08 -14.46
N ALA A 71 6.69 22.50 -14.30
CA ALA A 71 7.85 21.78 -14.83
C ALA A 71 8.79 21.40 -13.69
N TYR A 72 9.34 20.20 -13.74
CA TYR A 72 10.32 19.69 -12.79
C TYR A 72 11.61 19.36 -13.53
N ARG A 73 12.74 19.90 -13.07
CA ARG A 73 14.06 19.63 -13.64
C ARG A 73 14.94 18.87 -12.64
N ALA A 74 15.47 17.73 -13.05
CA ALA A 74 16.31 16.88 -12.22
C ALA A 74 17.03 15.84 -13.09
N ALA A 75 17.84 14.97 -12.48
CA ALA A 75 18.09 13.67 -13.09
C ALA A 75 16.77 12.87 -13.09
N ILE A 76 16.42 12.21 -14.21
CA ILE A 76 15.17 11.46 -14.36
C ILE A 76 15.47 10.05 -14.88
N LEU A 77 14.89 9.03 -14.25
CA LEU A 77 14.96 7.63 -14.68
C LEU A 77 13.55 7.03 -14.73
N HIS A 78 13.17 6.43 -15.85
CA HIS A 78 11.90 5.72 -15.98
C HIS A 78 11.98 4.54 -16.94
N SER A 79 11.11 3.55 -16.74
CA SER A 79 11.04 2.34 -17.57
C SER A 79 10.12 2.56 -18.76
N ILE A 80 10.53 2.06 -19.93
CA ILE A 80 9.76 2.12 -21.20
C ILE A 80 9.41 0.74 -21.77
N ALA A 81 10.03 -0.33 -21.25
CA ALA A 81 9.74 -1.72 -21.65
C ALA A 81 10.15 -2.71 -20.55
N ASP A 82 9.73 -3.97 -20.67
CA ASP A 82 10.10 -5.05 -19.76
C ASP A 82 11.57 -5.50 -20.02
N PRO A 83 12.49 -5.36 -19.04
CA PRO A 83 13.87 -5.83 -19.19
C PRO A 83 14.02 -7.35 -19.34
N ALA A 84 12.97 -8.14 -19.13
CA ALA A 84 12.94 -9.56 -19.47
C ALA A 84 12.67 -9.83 -20.96
N GLU A 85 12.06 -8.87 -21.66
CA GLU A 85 11.69 -8.99 -23.08
C GLU A 85 12.65 -8.24 -24.02
N VAL A 86 13.30 -7.18 -23.54
CA VAL A 86 14.26 -6.37 -24.31
C VAL A 86 15.63 -6.28 -23.63
N ALA A 87 16.63 -5.77 -24.34
CA ALA A 87 17.92 -5.43 -23.72
C ALA A 87 17.73 -4.39 -22.61
N VAL A 88 18.53 -4.47 -21.54
CA VAL A 88 18.41 -3.58 -20.37
C VAL A 88 18.48 -2.11 -20.78
N GLU A 89 19.39 -1.76 -21.69
CA GLU A 89 19.57 -0.40 -22.21
C GLU A 89 18.38 0.11 -23.04
N ALA A 90 17.51 -0.80 -23.51
CA ALA A 90 16.28 -0.48 -24.23
C ALA A 90 15.03 -0.52 -23.32
N SER A 91 15.19 -0.86 -22.03
CA SER A 91 14.09 -0.99 -21.06
C SER A 91 13.83 0.28 -20.27
N TYR A 92 14.74 1.26 -20.30
CA TYR A 92 14.63 2.50 -19.55
C TYR A 92 15.18 3.70 -20.33
N GLU A 93 14.77 4.89 -19.93
CA GLU A 93 15.44 6.14 -20.30
C GLU A 93 16.01 6.81 -19.06
N TYR A 94 17.21 7.37 -19.21
CA TYR A 94 17.88 8.15 -18.18
C TYR A 94 18.31 9.50 -18.75
N PHE A 95 17.83 10.57 -18.14
CA PHE A 95 18.23 11.94 -18.43
C PHE A 95 19.03 12.47 -17.25
N ALA A 96 20.33 12.70 -17.43
CA ALA A 96 21.17 13.30 -16.37
C ALA A 96 20.74 14.75 -16.04
N ASP A 97 20.21 15.45 -17.04
CA ASP A 97 19.53 16.74 -16.92
C ASP A 97 18.22 16.65 -17.71
N GLY A 98 17.15 16.22 -17.04
CA GLY A 98 15.83 16.00 -17.62
C GLY A 98 14.82 17.04 -17.17
N LEU A 99 13.79 17.24 -17.99
CA LEU A 99 12.64 18.09 -17.69
C LEU A 99 11.35 17.27 -17.80
N LEU A 100 10.52 17.33 -16.77
CA LEU A 100 9.19 16.70 -16.70
C LEU A 100 8.13 17.80 -16.61
N GLN A 101 7.24 17.87 -17.61
CA GLN A 101 6.11 18.80 -17.59
C GLN A 101 4.84 18.07 -17.16
N VAL A 102 4.12 18.66 -16.20
CA VAL A 102 2.89 18.14 -15.64
C VAL A 102 1.79 19.19 -15.78
N GLU A 103 0.65 18.76 -16.32
CA GLU A 103 -0.55 19.57 -16.40
C GLU A 103 -1.74 18.78 -15.84
N ASN A 104 -2.48 19.38 -14.91
CA ASN A 104 -3.67 18.77 -14.31
C ASN A 104 -3.45 17.33 -13.80
N GLY A 105 -2.30 17.10 -13.16
CA GLY A 105 -1.92 15.80 -12.59
C GLY A 105 -1.46 14.75 -13.61
N LYS A 106 -1.28 15.11 -14.87
CA LYS A 106 -0.81 14.22 -15.94
C LYS A 106 0.50 14.72 -16.55
N ILE A 107 1.36 13.78 -16.94
CA ILE A 107 2.59 14.08 -17.67
C ILE A 107 2.21 14.48 -19.09
N ILE A 108 2.70 15.62 -19.56
CA ILE A 108 2.51 16.09 -20.95
C ILE A 108 3.78 15.94 -21.78
N SER A 109 4.96 15.98 -21.16
CA SER A 109 6.24 15.70 -21.80
C SER A 109 7.30 15.33 -20.76
N VAL A 110 8.28 14.53 -21.19
CA VAL A 110 9.49 14.19 -20.46
C VAL A 110 10.63 14.03 -21.46
N GLY A 111 11.83 14.52 -21.14
CA GLY A 111 12.98 14.44 -22.03
C GLY A 111 14.18 15.24 -21.53
N PRO A 112 15.25 15.36 -22.35
CA PRO A 112 16.40 16.20 -22.03
C PRO A 112 15.98 17.66 -21.80
N ALA A 113 16.49 18.30 -20.74
CA ALA A 113 16.13 19.68 -20.43
C ALA A 113 16.50 20.65 -21.56
N ALA A 114 17.63 20.42 -22.23
CA ALA A 114 18.09 21.22 -23.37
C ALA A 114 17.07 21.28 -24.52
N ASP A 115 16.26 20.22 -24.70
CA ASP A 115 15.28 20.14 -25.79
C ASP A 115 13.94 20.78 -25.41
N LEU A 116 13.64 20.86 -24.12
CA LEU A 116 12.30 21.22 -23.62
C LEU A 116 12.24 22.58 -22.93
N LEU A 117 13.35 23.14 -22.43
CA LEU A 117 13.37 24.42 -21.71
C LEU A 117 12.84 25.58 -22.56
N ASP A 118 13.23 25.65 -23.84
CA ASP A 118 12.80 26.70 -24.76
C ASP A 118 11.31 26.61 -25.13
N SER A 119 10.67 25.46 -24.85
CA SER A 119 9.24 25.25 -25.07
C SER A 119 8.35 25.65 -23.88
N LEU A 120 8.94 26.04 -22.75
CA LEU A 120 8.19 26.42 -21.56
C LEU A 120 7.55 27.80 -21.72
N ASP A 121 6.24 27.87 -21.51
CA ASP A 121 5.55 29.15 -21.39
C ASP A 121 6.07 29.91 -20.15
N SER A 122 6.11 31.24 -20.23
CA SER A 122 6.67 32.11 -19.18
C SER A 122 5.95 32.04 -17.83
N ASP A 123 4.72 31.51 -17.80
CA ASP A 123 3.87 31.36 -16.63
C ASP A 123 3.99 29.97 -15.97
N VAL A 124 4.79 29.06 -16.55
CA VAL A 124 5.04 27.73 -15.96
C VAL A 124 6.00 27.84 -14.78
N GLU A 125 5.57 27.34 -13.63
CA GLU A 125 6.43 27.20 -12.45
C GLU A 125 7.48 26.11 -12.71
N LEU A 126 8.75 26.51 -12.80
CA LEU A 126 9.91 25.61 -12.89
C LEU A 126 10.45 25.30 -11.49
N ILE A 127 10.49 24.01 -11.14
CA ILE A 127 10.98 23.49 -9.87
C ILE A 127 12.21 22.63 -10.14
N GLU A 128 13.35 22.96 -9.51
CA GLU A 128 14.63 22.28 -9.77
C GLU A 128 15.07 21.43 -8.56
N TYR A 129 15.54 20.21 -8.84
CA TYR A 129 16.13 19.29 -7.87
C TYR A 129 17.52 18.80 -8.34
N PRO A 130 18.56 19.63 -8.20
CA PRO A 130 19.88 19.38 -8.82
C PRO A 130 20.60 18.15 -8.26
N ASP A 131 20.36 17.81 -6.99
CA ASP A 131 21.00 16.69 -6.29
C ASP A 131 20.04 15.52 -6.03
N ALA A 132 18.97 15.40 -6.82
CA ALA A 132 17.97 14.35 -6.68
C ALA A 132 17.74 13.57 -7.97
N LEU A 133 17.24 12.34 -7.81
CA LEU A 133 16.74 11.51 -8.90
C LEU A 133 15.22 11.46 -8.82
N ILE A 134 14.53 11.86 -9.88
CA ILE A 134 13.09 11.64 -10.04
C ILE A 134 12.88 10.28 -10.70
N THR A 135 12.04 9.46 -10.08
CA THR A 135 11.55 8.19 -10.62
C THR A 135 10.02 8.19 -10.59
N PRO A 136 9.36 7.28 -11.34
CA PRO A 136 7.97 6.94 -11.05
C PRO A 136 7.80 6.56 -9.58
N GLY A 137 6.64 6.88 -9.01
CA GLY A 137 6.31 6.45 -7.66
C GLY A 137 6.20 4.93 -7.57
N PHE A 138 6.62 4.35 -6.44
CA PHE A 138 6.62 2.90 -6.28
C PHE A 138 5.22 2.33 -6.20
N ILE A 139 5.08 1.09 -6.67
CA ILE A 139 3.85 0.31 -6.65
C ILE A 139 4.05 -0.87 -5.70
N ASP A 140 3.28 -0.89 -4.61
CA ASP A 140 3.25 -2.01 -3.67
C ASP A 140 2.06 -2.93 -4.00
N THR A 141 2.34 -4.13 -4.49
CA THR A 141 1.29 -5.04 -4.95
C THR A 141 0.66 -5.86 -3.82
N HIS A 142 1.18 -5.78 -2.59
CA HIS A 142 0.65 -6.54 -1.46
C HIS A 142 1.06 -5.95 -0.12
N ILE A 143 0.11 -5.34 0.59
CA ILE A 143 0.35 -4.83 1.94
C ILE A 143 -0.92 -4.88 2.80
N HIS A 144 -0.76 -5.04 4.12
CA HIS A 144 -1.87 -5.13 5.08
C HIS A 144 -2.00 -3.84 5.89
N LEU A 145 -3.09 -3.10 5.68
CA LEU A 145 -3.43 -1.92 6.49
C LEU A 145 -3.50 -2.24 8.00
N PRO A 146 -4.20 -3.30 8.45
CA PRO A 146 -4.43 -3.46 9.88
C PRO A 146 -3.21 -4.00 10.63
N GLN A 147 -2.10 -4.24 9.93
CA GLN A 147 -0.83 -4.69 10.51
C GLN A 147 0.19 -3.55 10.68
N THR A 148 -0.20 -2.29 10.43
CA THR A 148 0.67 -1.10 10.58
C THR A 148 1.35 -1.04 11.95
N GLY A 149 0.64 -1.38 13.03
CA GLY A 149 1.17 -1.41 14.40
C GLY A 149 2.03 -2.62 14.76
N MET A 150 2.15 -3.60 13.86
CA MET A 150 2.78 -4.90 14.11
C MET A 150 4.14 -5.10 13.42
N ILE A 151 4.68 -4.08 12.76
CA ILE A 151 5.94 -4.17 12.01
C ILE A 151 7.09 -4.55 12.97
N GLY A 152 7.62 -5.76 12.81
CA GLY A 152 8.76 -6.27 13.58
C GLY A 152 8.44 -7.03 14.87
N ALA A 153 7.24 -7.64 15.00
CA ALA A 153 7.02 -8.65 16.03
C ALA A 153 7.97 -9.87 15.84
N TYR A 154 8.29 -10.54 16.94
CA TYR A 154 9.34 -11.57 16.96
C TYR A 154 8.92 -12.83 16.19
N GLY A 155 9.86 -13.42 15.46
CA GLY A 155 9.65 -14.45 14.44
C GLY A 155 9.02 -15.74 14.94
N GLU A 156 7.70 -15.83 14.76
CA GLU A 156 6.92 -17.06 14.82
C GLU A 156 6.58 -17.52 13.39
N GLN A 157 6.24 -18.81 13.21
CA GLN A 157 5.73 -19.32 11.93
C GLN A 157 4.34 -18.69 11.64
N LEU A 158 3.95 -18.62 10.36
CA LEU A 158 2.76 -17.89 9.88
C LEU A 158 1.49 -18.09 10.74
N LEU A 159 1.17 -19.33 11.12
CA LEU A 159 -0.05 -19.64 11.88
C LEU A 159 -0.01 -19.13 13.33
N ASP A 160 1.15 -19.20 13.97
CA ASP A 160 1.35 -18.68 15.32
C ASP A 160 1.32 -17.15 15.31
N TRP A 161 1.95 -16.54 14.29
CA TRP A 161 1.90 -15.09 14.04
C TRP A 161 0.46 -14.57 13.91
N LEU A 162 -0.37 -15.26 13.12
CA LEU A 162 -1.76 -14.89 12.89
C LEU A 162 -2.57 -14.87 14.19
N ASN A 163 -2.49 -15.96 14.97
CA ASN A 163 -3.28 -16.10 16.20
C ASN A 163 -2.78 -15.21 17.34
N THR A 164 -1.47 -15.04 17.48
CA THR A 164 -0.87 -14.34 18.62
C THR A 164 -0.91 -12.81 18.45
N TYR A 165 -0.71 -12.31 17.22
CA TYR A 165 -0.54 -10.87 17.00
C TYR A 165 -1.55 -10.28 16.01
N THR A 166 -1.77 -10.94 14.86
CA THR A 166 -2.57 -10.36 13.78
C THR A 166 -4.02 -10.18 14.19
N PHE A 167 -4.69 -11.25 14.64
CA PHE A 167 -6.12 -11.19 14.94
C PHE A 167 -6.50 -10.20 16.05
N PRO A 168 -5.75 -10.09 17.17
CA PRO A 168 -6.00 -9.05 18.16
C PRO A 168 -5.86 -7.62 17.62
N CYS A 169 -4.89 -7.36 16.74
CA CYS A 169 -4.69 -6.03 16.14
C CYS A 169 -5.84 -5.70 15.17
N GLU A 170 -6.22 -6.65 14.33
CA GLU A 170 -7.31 -6.45 13.36
C GLU A 170 -8.68 -6.26 14.02
N SER A 171 -8.91 -6.81 15.22
CA SER A 171 -10.17 -6.64 15.96
C SER A 171 -10.49 -5.18 16.31
N GLN A 172 -9.48 -4.33 16.43
CA GLN A 172 -9.64 -2.91 16.79
C GLN A 172 -10.24 -2.08 15.64
N PHE A 173 -10.22 -2.62 14.41
CA PHE A 173 -10.76 -1.94 13.23
C PHE A 173 -12.30 -1.95 13.15
N ALA A 174 -12.99 -2.61 14.08
CA ALA A 174 -14.42 -2.42 14.28
C ALA A 174 -14.75 -0.99 14.77
N ASP A 175 -13.78 -0.29 15.38
CA ASP A 175 -13.91 1.12 15.77
C ASP A 175 -13.55 2.04 14.59
N PRO A 176 -14.49 2.87 14.09
CA PRO A 176 -14.23 3.83 13.02
C PRO A 176 -13.14 4.85 13.35
N GLU A 177 -13.01 5.27 14.63
CA GLU A 177 -12.00 6.24 15.03
C GLU A 177 -10.59 5.63 14.94
N HIS A 178 -10.43 4.41 15.45
CA HIS A 178 -9.19 3.65 15.30
C HIS A 178 -8.83 3.43 13.83
N SER A 179 -9.81 3.02 13.02
CA SER A 179 -9.63 2.81 11.57
C SER A 179 -9.14 4.08 10.86
N ALA A 180 -9.73 5.25 11.17
CA ALA A 180 -9.32 6.53 10.61
C ALA A 180 -7.89 6.92 11.01
N GLN A 181 -7.55 6.76 12.30
CA GLN A 181 -6.20 7.06 12.80
C GLN A 181 -5.14 6.18 12.12
N VAL A 182 -5.38 4.87 11.99
CA VAL A 182 -4.41 3.97 11.36
C VAL A 182 -4.32 4.20 9.85
N ALA A 183 -5.44 4.47 9.15
CA ALA A 183 -5.42 4.80 7.73
C ALA A 183 -4.58 6.05 7.43
N ASP A 184 -4.68 7.09 8.25
CA ASP A 184 -3.87 8.31 8.12
C ASP A 184 -2.37 8.02 8.30
N ILE A 185 -2.00 7.24 9.33
CA ILE A 185 -0.61 6.82 9.56
C ILE A 185 -0.10 6.00 8.38
N PHE A 186 -0.90 5.04 7.91
CA PHE A 186 -0.54 4.12 6.83
C PHE A 186 -0.26 4.86 5.52
N ILE A 187 -1.16 5.76 5.09
CA ILE A 187 -0.98 6.56 3.88
C ILE A 187 0.26 7.46 3.98
N LYS A 188 0.49 8.08 5.15
CA LYS A 188 1.70 8.90 5.37
C LYS A 188 2.97 8.08 5.25
N GLU A 189 3.01 6.87 5.78
CA GLU A 189 4.18 6.00 5.69
C GLU A 189 4.39 5.46 4.26
N LEU A 190 3.33 5.16 3.50
CA LEU A 190 3.47 4.83 2.07
C LEU A 190 4.16 5.98 1.31
N LEU A 191 3.62 7.20 1.42
CA LEU A 191 4.14 8.36 0.72
C LEU A 191 5.56 8.73 1.16
N ARG A 192 5.85 8.60 2.46
CA ARG A 192 7.19 8.84 3.02
C ARG A 192 8.25 7.87 2.48
N ASN A 193 7.84 6.66 2.09
CA ASN A 193 8.72 5.64 1.50
C ASN A 193 8.66 5.63 -0.04
N GLY A 194 7.96 6.58 -0.67
CA GLY A 194 7.87 6.72 -2.12
C GLY A 194 6.81 5.84 -2.80
N THR A 195 6.01 5.09 -2.04
CA THR A 195 4.89 4.30 -2.57
C THR A 195 3.70 5.22 -2.86
N THR A 196 3.29 5.28 -4.12
CA THR A 196 2.18 6.15 -4.58
C THR A 196 0.94 5.38 -5.01
N THR A 197 1.07 4.06 -5.18
CA THR A 197 -0.03 3.13 -5.46
C THR A 197 0.20 1.86 -4.68
N ALA A 198 -0.85 1.34 -4.04
CA ALA A 198 -0.80 0.08 -3.33
C ALA A 198 -2.05 -0.76 -3.55
N LEU A 199 -1.89 -2.09 -3.47
CA LEU A 199 -2.97 -3.07 -3.40
C LEU A 199 -3.06 -3.61 -1.95
N VAL A 200 -4.09 -3.16 -1.23
CA VAL A 200 -4.14 -3.16 0.24
C VAL A 200 -5.20 -4.12 0.78
N PHE A 201 -4.78 -5.04 1.64
CA PHE A 201 -5.67 -5.79 2.52
C PHE A 201 -6.23 -4.86 3.61
N GLY A 202 -7.56 -4.73 3.67
CA GLY A 202 -8.26 -4.17 4.83
C GLY A 202 -8.32 -5.17 5.99
N SER A 203 -9.22 -4.95 6.94
CA SER A 203 -9.64 -5.97 7.91
C SER A 203 -10.95 -6.63 7.47
N VAL A 204 -11.48 -7.56 8.28
CA VAL A 204 -12.83 -8.10 8.09
C VAL A 204 -13.92 -7.03 8.29
N HIS A 205 -13.63 -5.95 9.02
CA HIS A 205 -14.56 -4.84 9.27
C HIS A 205 -14.54 -3.84 8.12
N LYS A 206 -15.70 -3.48 7.56
CA LYS A 206 -15.80 -2.54 6.44
C LYS A 206 -15.27 -1.14 6.79
N GLU A 207 -15.36 -0.75 8.05
CA GLU A 207 -14.89 0.52 8.60
C GLU A 207 -13.41 0.77 8.27
N SER A 208 -12.59 -0.29 8.27
CA SER A 208 -11.17 -0.20 7.88
C SER A 208 -10.98 0.25 6.44
N VAL A 209 -11.80 -0.27 5.54
CA VAL A 209 -11.74 0.01 4.10
C VAL A 209 -12.34 1.38 3.79
N GLU A 210 -13.42 1.74 4.48
CA GLU A 210 -13.99 3.09 4.39
C GLU A 210 -12.99 4.14 4.85
N ALA A 211 -12.33 3.95 5.99
CA ALA A 211 -11.31 4.85 6.49
C ALA A 211 -10.15 5.00 5.49
N PHE A 212 -9.67 3.89 4.94
CA PHE A 212 -8.60 3.89 3.94
C PHE A 212 -8.97 4.66 2.67
N PHE A 213 -10.14 4.38 2.08
CA PHE A 213 -10.56 5.06 0.85
C PHE A 213 -10.84 6.55 1.08
N ASN A 214 -11.39 6.95 2.22
CA ASN A 214 -11.54 8.36 2.56
C ASN A 214 -10.16 9.07 2.59
N ALA A 215 -9.18 8.47 3.27
CA ALA A 215 -7.83 9.04 3.35
C ALA A 215 -7.13 9.11 1.99
N ALA A 216 -7.27 8.06 1.17
CA ALA A 216 -6.70 8.02 -0.18
C ALA A 216 -7.37 9.03 -1.13
N GLN A 217 -8.70 9.15 -1.08
CA GLN A 217 -9.47 10.09 -1.90
C GLN A 217 -9.12 11.55 -1.59
N ALA A 218 -8.92 11.89 -0.31
CA ALA A 218 -8.56 13.24 0.11
C ALA A 218 -7.25 13.75 -0.51
N LEU A 219 -6.39 12.83 -0.97
CA LEU A 219 -5.11 13.12 -1.62
C LEU A 219 -5.10 12.76 -3.11
N ASP A 220 -6.25 12.40 -3.68
CA ASP A 220 -6.42 11.92 -5.06
C ASP A 220 -5.42 10.80 -5.45
N LEU A 221 -5.17 9.87 -4.52
CA LEU A 221 -4.26 8.75 -4.75
C LEU A 221 -4.91 7.67 -5.61
N ARG A 222 -4.07 6.95 -6.37
CA ARG A 222 -4.49 5.69 -7.00
C ARG A 222 -4.26 4.57 -6.01
N MET A 223 -5.33 4.02 -5.46
CA MET A 223 -5.25 2.94 -4.48
C MET A 223 -6.26 1.86 -4.79
N ILE A 224 -5.87 0.61 -4.54
CA ILE A 224 -6.76 -0.55 -4.61
C ILE A 224 -6.85 -1.16 -3.21
N ALA A 225 -8.07 -1.40 -2.73
CA ALA A 225 -8.27 -2.07 -1.44
C ALA A 225 -9.56 -2.89 -1.43
N GLY A 226 -9.64 -3.82 -0.48
CA GLY A 226 -10.82 -4.65 -0.28
C GLY A 226 -11.02 -5.04 1.17
N LYS A 227 -12.29 -5.24 1.56
CA LYS A 227 -12.64 -5.85 2.83
C LYS A 227 -12.22 -7.32 2.78
N VAL A 228 -11.58 -7.78 3.85
CA VAL A 228 -11.22 -9.18 3.97
C VAL A 228 -12.47 -10.02 4.19
N MET A 229 -12.62 -11.10 3.42
CA MET A 229 -13.65 -12.13 3.62
C MET A 229 -13.01 -13.35 4.31
N MET A 230 -13.58 -13.76 5.43
CA MET A 230 -13.13 -14.92 6.21
C MET A 230 -14.22 -15.42 7.17
N ASP A 231 -14.86 -16.55 6.88
CA ASP A 231 -16.01 -17.08 7.65
C ASP A 231 -15.69 -18.31 8.51
N ARG A 232 -14.45 -18.81 8.49
CA ARG A 232 -14.06 -19.99 9.28
C ARG A 232 -12.60 -19.96 9.71
N ASN A 233 -12.25 -20.87 10.62
CA ASN A 233 -10.87 -21.15 11.03
C ASN A 233 -10.09 -19.92 11.53
N ALA A 234 -10.80 -18.99 12.15
CA ALA A 234 -10.28 -17.81 12.83
C ALA A 234 -11.16 -17.50 14.05
N PRO A 235 -10.71 -16.64 14.99
CA PRO A 235 -11.49 -16.30 16.17
C PRO A 235 -12.86 -15.70 15.84
N ASP A 236 -13.88 -16.02 16.64
CA ASP A 236 -15.29 -15.62 16.42
C ASP A 236 -15.49 -14.10 16.22
N TYR A 237 -14.62 -13.28 16.82
CA TYR A 237 -14.67 -11.81 16.70
C TYR A 237 -14.05 -11.27 15.41
N LEU A 238 -13.47 -12.12 14.57
CA LEU A 238 -12.80 -11.74 13.33
C LEU A 238 -13.30 -12.53 12.12
N VAL A 239 -14.42 -13.22 12.25
CA VAL A 239 -15.08 -13.91 11.14
C VAL A 239 -16.33 -13.15 10.71
N ASP A 240 -16.61 -13.18 9.42
CA ASP A 240 -17.90 -12.81 8.86
C ASP A 240 -18.72 -14.07 8.50
N THR A 241 -19.88 -13.89 7.86
CA THR A 241 -20.58 -14.99 7.18
C THR A 241 -20.46 -14.81 5.68
N PRO A 242 -20.75 -15.84 4.85
CA PRO A 242 -20.86 -15.66 3.41
C PRO A 242 -21.77 -14.48 3.03
N GLU A 243 -22.94 -14.37 3.66
CA GLU A 243 -23.94 -13.34 3.37
C GLU A 243 -23.48 -11.95 3.79
N SER A 244 -22.96 -11.79 5.01
CA SER A 244 -22.49 -10.48 5.48
C SER A 244 -21.23 -10.04 4.73
N GLY A 245 -20.33 -10.98 4.42
CA GLY A 245 -19.14 -10.74 3.62
C GLY A 245 -19.49 -10.26 2.21
N TYR A 246 -20.48 -10.87 1.56
CA TYR A 246 -21.00 -10.42 0.28
C TYR A 246 -21.67 -9.04 0.38
N ALA A 247 -22.57 -8.85 1.34
CA ALA A 247 -23.35 -7.62 1.48
C ALA A 247 -22.46 -6.39 1.76
N ASP A 248 -21.51 -6.51 2.69
CA ASP A 248 -20.59 -5.42 3.00
C ASP A 248 -19.63 -5.14 1.85
N SER A 249 -19.10 -6.19 1.18
CA SER A 249 -18.23 -6.00 0.01
C SER A 249 -18.96 -5.30 -1.12
N LYS A 250 -20.22 -5.68 -1.39
CA LYS A 250 -21.06 -5.02 -2.39
C LYS A 250 -21.29 -3.55 -2.08
N ALA A 251 -21.62 -3.22 -0.82
CA ALA A 251 -21.80 -1.83 -0.41
C ALA A 251 -20.52 -1.00 -0.60
N LEU A 252 -19.35 -1.57 -0.29
CA LEU A 252 -18.06 -0.91 -0.52
C LEU A 252 -17.73 -0.76 -2.01
N ILE A 253 -18.03 -1.76 -2.83
CA ILE A 253 -17.87 -1.70 -4.29
C ILE A 253 -18.68 -0.54 -4.86
N GLU A 254 -19.99 -0.49 -4.57
CA GLU A 254 -20.90 0.55 -5.06
C GLU A 254 -20.48 1.95 -4.61
N ARG A 255 -19.92 2.05 -3.40
CA ARG A 255 -19.46 3.31 -2.83
C ARG A 255 -18.14 3.79 -3.42
N TRP A 256 -17.16 2.90 -3.60
CA TRP A 256 -15.75 3.29 -3.80
C TRP A 256 -15.15 2.89 -5.15
N HIS A 257 -15.61 1.80 -5.78
CA HIS A 257 -15.03 1.36 -7.03
C HIS A 257 -15.25 2.40 -8.13
N GLY A 258 -14.18 2.82 -8.81
CA GLY A 258 -14.24 3.82 -9.88
C GLY A 258 -14.49 5.25 -9.40
N LYS A 259 -14.47 5.52 -8.09
CA LYS A 259 -14.52 6.89 -7.56
C LYS A 259 -13.13 7.53 -7.68
N GLY A 260 -13.01 8.52 -8.55
CA GLY A 260 -11.72 9.16 -8.84
C GLY A 260 -10.71 8.11 -9.33
N ARG A 261 -9.62 7.94 -8.59
CA ARG A 261 -8.54 7.00 -8.92
C ARG A 261 -8.57 5.72 -8.09
N LEU A 262 -9.65 5.48 -7.35
CA LEU A 262 -9.80 4.32 -6.46
C LEU A 262 -10.38 3.10 -7.19
N SER A 263 -9.91 1.92 -6.78
CA SER A 263 -10.42 0.63 -7.27
C SER A 263 -10.66 -0.31 -6.09
N TYR A 264 -11.57 -1.27 -6.25
CA TYR A 264 -11.92 -2.22 -5.20
C TYR A 264 -11.40 -3.61 -5.59
N ALA A 265 -10.90 -4.34 -4.62
CA ALA A 265 -10.52 -5.74 -4.76
C ALA A 265 -11.48 -6.64 -3.97
N VAL A 266 -11.98 -7.69 -4.60
CA VAL A 266 -12.62 -8.78 -3.86
C VAL A 266 -11.49 -9.53 -3.14
N THR A 267 -11.55 -9.61 -1.81
CA THR A 267 -10.40 -10.00 -1.00
C THR A 267 -10.72 -11.13 -0.02
N PRO A 268 -10.96 -12.37 -0.50
CA PRO A 268 -10.92 -13.53 0.37
C PRO A 268 -9.50 -13.66 0.94
N ARG A 269 -9.36 -13.82 2.26
CA ARG A 269 -8.03 -13.82 2.89
C ARG A 269 -7.11 -14.85 2.21
N PHE A 270 -7.60 -16.09 2.16
CA PHE A 270 -7.01 -17.30 1.59
C PHE A 270 -7.99 -18.46 1.80
N ALA A 271 -7.80 -19.57 1.07
CA ALA A 271 -8.74 -20.69 1.05
C ALA A 271 -9.05 -21.32 2.45
N PRO A 272 -8.09 -21.45 3.39
CA PRO A 272 -8.35 -22.00 4.71
C PRO A 272 -9.44 -21.28 5.52
N THR A 273 -9.55 -19.96 5.40
CA THR A 273 -10.52 -19.18 6.19
C THR A 273 -11.80 -18.84 5.44
N SER A 274 -11.99 -19.36 4.23
CA SER A 274 -13.19 -19.12 3.43
C SER A 274 -13.85 -20.45 3.06
N SER A 275 -15.14 -20.61 3.40
CA SER A 275 -15.95 -21.74 2.99
C SER A 275 -16.18 -21.75 1.47
N PRO A 276 -16.56 -22.90 0.89
CA PRO A 276 -16.97 -22.96 -0.52
C PRO A 276 -18.08 -21.96 -0.88
N GLU A 277 -19.01 -21.70 0.05
CA GLU A 277 -20.09 -20.75 -0.13
C GLU A 277 -19.56 -19.31 -0.19
N GLN A 278 -18.68 -18.93 0.74
CA GLN A 278 -18.06 -17.60 0.72
C GLN A 278 -17.21 -17.37 -0.55
N LEU A 279 -16.46 -18.38 -1.01
CA LEU A 279 -15.70 -18.29 -2.26
C LEU A 279 -16.61 -18.19 -3.50
N SER A 280 -17.77 -18.85 -3.48
CA SER A 280 -18.77 -18.74 -4.55
C SER A 280 -19.34 -17.32 -4.60
N LEU A 281 -19.65 -16.71 -3.45
CA LEU A 281 -20.12 -15.32 -3.38
C LEU A 281 -19.04 -14.31 -3.77
N ALA A 282 -17.77 -14.58 -3.46
CA ALA A 282 -16.65 -13.78 -3.97
C ALA A 282 -16.57 -13.82 -5.51
N GLY A 283 -16.74 -15.00 -6.12
CA GLY A 283 -16.85 -15.16 -7.57
C GLY A 283 -18.08 -14.45 -8.16
N GLN A 284 -19.20 -14.45 -7.44
CA GLN A 284 -20.40 -13.72 -7.83
C GLN A 284 -20.16 -12.21 -7.87
N LEU A 285 -19.48 -11.62 -6.88
CA LEU A 285 -19.13 -10.18 -6.88
C LEU A 285 -18.30 -9.80 -8.12
N LEU A 286 -17.32 -10.61 -8.49
CA LEU A 286 -16.50 -10.40 -9.70
C LEU A 286 -17.33 -10.48 -10.99
N THR A 287 -18.35 -11.35 -11.01
CA THR A 287 -19.24 -11.51 -12.17
C THR A 287 -20.23 -10.34 -12.29
N GLU A 288 -20.78 -9.88 -11.17
CA GLU A 288 -21.75 -8.79 -11.10
C GLU A 288 -21.13 -7.41 -11.38
N HIS A 289 -19.84 -7.25 -11.07
CA HIS A 289 -19.13 -5.97 -11.18
C HIS A 289 -17.84 -6.12 -12.02
N PRO A 290 -17.92 -5.99 -13.36
CA PRO A 290 -16.75 -5.99 -14.21
C PRO A 290 -15.76 -4.86 -13.85
N GLY A 291 -14.46 -5.15 -13.89
CA GLY A 291 -13.39 -4.19 -13.59
C GLY A 291 -12.88 -4.20 -12.14
N LEU A 292 -13.46 -5.05 -11.29
CA LEU A 292 -12.91 -5.32 -9.96
C LEU A 292 -11.57 -6.09 -10.05
N TYR A 293 -10.73 -5.88 -9.03
CA TYR A 293 -9.56 -6.70 -8.78
C TYR A 293 -9.95 -7.92 -7.93
N LEU A 294 -9.10 -8.95 -7.95
CA LEU A 294 -9.11 -10.06 -6.99
C LEU A 294 -7.77 -10.04 -6.25
N GLN A 295 -7.80 -10.17 -4.92
CA GLN A 295 -6.59 -10.26 -4.11
C GLN A 295 -6.74 -11.38 -3.08
N THR A 296 -5.75 -12.25 -2.96
CA THR A 296 -5.71 -13.32 -1.95
C THR A 296 -4.27 -13.77 -1.72
N HIS A 297 -4.00 -14.59 -0.69
CA HIS A 297 -2.71 -15.26 -0.54
C HIS A 297 -2.73 -16.61 -1.27
N ILE A 298 -1.57 -17.05 -1.74
CA ILE A 298 -1.41 -18.33 -2.42
C ILE A 298 -0.03 -18.91 -2.19
N SER A 299 0.02 -20.17 -1.71
CA SER A 299 1.24 -20.99 -1.62
C SER A 299 2.41 -20.31 -0.88
N GLU A 300 2.12 -19.63 0.23
CA GLU A 300 3.13 -18.93 1.03
C GLU A 300 3.94 -19.92 1.88
N ASN A 301 3.29 -20.95 2.43
CA ASN A 301 3.92 -21.92 3.31
C ASN A 301 3.55 -23.37 2.97
N LEU A 302 4.48 -24.32 3.13
CA LEU A 302 4.20 -25.75 2.89
C LEU A 302 3.09 -26.29 3.81
N GLN A 303 3.02 -25.85 5.07
CA GLN A 303 1.97 -26.27 5.99
C GLN A 303 0.60 -25.69 5.60
N GLU A 304 0.58 -24.47 5.08
CA GLU A 304 -0.63 -23.86 4.51
C GLU A 304 -1.11 -24.68 3.29
N ILE A 305 -0.22 -25.07 2.40
CA ILE A 305 -0.55 -25.91 1.22
C ILE A 305 -1.14 -27.25 1.67
N GLU A 306 -0.53 -27.93 2.65
CA GLU A 306 -1.06 -29.19 3.17
C GLU A 306 -2.40 -29.01 3.87
N TRP A 307 -2.63 -27.89 4.57
CA TRP A 307 -3.92 -27.57 5.14
C TRP A 307 -4.98 -27.40 4.04
N VAL A 308 -4.70 -26.63 2.99
CA VAL A 308 -5.63 -26.45 1.86
C VAL A 308 -6.01 -27.78 1.21
N LYS A 309 -5.06 -28.70 1.03
CA LYS A 309 -5.33 -30.04 0.47
C LYS A 309 -6.23 -30.92 1.35
N ALA A 310 -6.30 -30.63 2.64
CA ALA A 310 -7.06 -31.41 3.62
C ALA A 310 -8.49 -30.88 3.86
N LEU A 311 -8.87 -29.75 3.24
CA LEU A 311 -10.18 -29.08 3.41
C LEU A 311 -11.31 -29.70 2.59
#